data_AF-A0A1W6B888-F1
#
_entry.id   AF-A0A1W6B888-F1
#
_cell.length_a   1.000
_cell.length_b   1.000
_cell.length_c   1.000
_cell.angle_alpha   90.00
_cell.angle_beta   90.00
_cell.angle_gamma   90.00
#
_symmetry.space_group_name_H-M   'P 1'
#
loop_
_entity.id
_entity.type
_entity.pdbx_description
1 polymer ?
#
loop_
_entity_poly.entity_id
_entity_poly.type
_entity_poly.pdbx_seq_one_letter_code
_entity_poly.pdbx_strand_id
1 'polypeptide(L)'
;MSTYALIKDEMVVNVVVWDGEGQMFDSFTTYEVKENEQIGPGFSAKKDKKGSWSFTPPSVVMTDEEIALANISTAQSEYDVATANINALRQIVEDGDYEDSSEEEIKNLINEWTSYRIALRSYLKAADGSKELPRKAEDNN
;
A
#
# COMPACT_ATOMS: atom_id res chain seq x y z
N MET A 1 -13.42 -14.79 32.86
CA MET A 1 -13.14 -13.47 32.29
C MET A 1 -13.09 -13.65 30.80
N SER A 2 -13.91 -12.89 30.09
CA SER A 2 -14.02 -12.92 28.63
C SER A 2 -13.74 -11.53 28.06
N THR A 3 -13.45 -11.48 26.77
CA THR A 3 -13.27 -10.23 26.05
C THR A 3 -14.63 -9.73 25.56
N TYR A 4 -14.97 -8.48 25.82
CA TYR A 4 -16.22 -7.85 25.39
C TYR A 4 -15.94 -6.62 24.53
N ALA A 5 -16.61 -6.55 23.38
CA ALA A 5 -16.71 -5.34 22.58
C ALA A 5 -17.82 -4.44 23.14
N LEU A 6 -17.49 -3.18 23.39
CA LEU A 6 -18.44 -2.14 23.81
C LEU A 6 -18.90 -1.38 22.56
N ILE A 7 -20.17 -1.52 22.21
CA ILE A 7 -20.75 -1.00 20.98
C ILE A 7 -21.66 0.20 21.30
N LYS A 8 -21.47 1.29 20.56
CA LYS A 8 -22.33 2.47 20.60
C LYS A 8 -22.41 3.09 19.21
N ASP A 9 -23.59 3.54 18.82
CA ASP A 9 -23.83 4.20 17.52
C ASP A 9 -23.28 3.39 16.32
N GLU A 10 -23.56 2.08 16.30
CA GLU A 10 -23.08 1.12 15.28
C GLU A 10 -21.55 1.00 15.16
N MET A 11 -20.80 1.35 16.21
CA MET A 11 -19.33 1.26 16.25
C MET A 11 -18.84 0.62 17.54
N VAL A 12 -17.77 -0.17 17.46
CA VAL A 12 -17.02 -0.65 18.61
C VAL A 12 -16.19 0.51 19.16
N VAL A 13 -16.54 0.99 20.34
CA VAL A 13 -15.84 2.11 21.00
C VAL A 13 -14.63 1.61 21.77
N ASN A 14 -14.73 0.44 22.38
CA ASN A 14 -13.64 -0.16 23.13
C ASN A 14 -13.77 -1.69 23.20
N VAL A 15 -12.69 -2.37 23.57
CA VAL A 15 -12.67 -3.81 23.87
C VAL A 15 -12.07 -4.00 25.26
N VAL A 16 -12.80 -4.67 26.14
CA VAL A 16 -12.45 -4.81 27.56
C VAL A 16 -12.43 -6.27 27.97
N VAL A 17 -11.61 -6.61 28.97
CA VAL A 17 -11.68 -7.90 29.64
C VAL A 17 -12.60 -7.74 30.85
N TRP A 18 -13.67 -8.52 30.90
CA TRP A 18 -14.71 -8.41 31.91
C TRP A 18 -15.26 -9.80 32.27
N ASP A 19 -15.76 -9.98 33.49
CA ASP A 19 -16.41 -11.23 33.92
C ASP A 19 -17.87 -11.34 33.44
N GLY A 20 -18.45 -10.26 32.91
CA GLY A 20 -19.84 -10.21 32.48
C GLY A 20 -20.82 -9.95 33.62
N GLU A 21 -20.33 -9.68 34.83
CA GLU A 21 -21.15 -9.45 36.02
C GLU A 21 -21.17 -7.97 36.42
N GLY A 22 -22.34 -7.52 36.87
CA GLY A 22 -22.58 -6.14 37.31
C GLY A 22 -23.03 -5.18 36.21
N GLN A 23 -23.40 -3.97 36.62
CA GLN A 23 -23.91 -2.90 35.76
C GLN A 23 -22.82 -1.84 35.53
N MET A 24 -21.74 -2.22 34.83
CA MET A 24 -20.62 -1.30 34.56
C MET A 24 -20.72 -0.61 33.20
N PHE A 25 -21.39 -1.22 32.22
CA PHE A 25 -21.39 -0.76 30.82
C PHE A 25 -22.80 -0.55 30.25
N ASP A 26 -23.78 -0.21 31.09
CA ASP A 26 -25.20 -0.09 30.71
C ASP A 26 -25.50 0.92 29.58
N SER A 27 -24.58 1.85 29.34
CA SER A 27 -24.67 2.81 28.24
C SER A 27 -24.16 2.27 26.89
N PHE A 28 -23.69 1.03 26.86
CA PHE A 28 -23.15 0.34 25.69
C PHE A 28 -23.92 -0.95 25.44
N THR A 29 -23.99 -1.34 24.17
CA THR A 29 -24.34 -2.71 23.84
C THR A 29 -23.08 -3.56 23.95
N THR A 30 -23.10 -4.63 24.73
CA THR A 30 -21.96 -5.52 24.91
C THR A 30 -22.06 -6.72 23.98
N TYR A 31 -20.90 -7.15 23.46
CA TYR A 31 -20.77 -8.37 22.66
C TYR A 31 -19.56 -9.16 23.15
N GLU A 32 -19.75 -10.41 23.58
CA GLU A 32 -18.66 -11.30 23.93
C GLU A 32 -17.91 -11.74 22.67
N VAL A 33 -16.64 -11.35 22.57
CA VAL A 33 -15.78 -11.65 21.42
C VAL A 33 -15.37 -13.12 21.48
N LYS A 34 -15.64 -13.87 20.41
CA LYS A 34 -15.29 -15.28 20.33
C LYS A 34 -13.80 -15.47 20.06
N GLU A 35 -13.26 -16.64 20.42
CA GLU A 35 -11.83 -16.96 20.30
C GLU A 35 -11.25 -16.76 18.87
N ASN A 36 -12.07 -16.92 17.83
CA ASN A 36 -11.68 -16.75 16.42
C ASN A 36 -12.06 -15.39 15.82
N GLU A 37 -12.56 -14.45 16.62
CA GLU A 37 -12.96 -13.13 16.15
C GLU A 37 -11.94 -12.08 16.56
N GLN A 38 -11.43 -11.33 15.58
CA GLN A 38 -10.58 -10.18 15.83
C GLN A 38 -11.41 -8.91 15.71
N ILE A 39 -11.91 -8.43 16.84
CA ILE A 39 -12.71 -7.20 16.95
C ILE A 39 -11.90 -6.18 17.74
N GLY A 40 -11.85 -4.95 17.26
CA GLY A 40 -11.13 -3.85 17.90
C GLY A 40 -11.93 -2.55 17.90
N PRO A 41 -11.44 -1.52 18.62
CA PRO A 41 -11.99 -0.17 18.54
C PRO A 41 -12.03 0.34 17.08
N GLY A 42 -13.07 1.09 16.73
CA GLY A 42 -13.28 1.64 15.39
C GLY A 42 -13.89 0.67 14.38
N PHE A 43 -14.11 -0.59 14.75
CA PHE A 43 -14.88 -1.50 13.90
C PHE A 43 -16.32 -1.03 13.80
N SER A 44 -16.89 -1.07 12.60
CA SER A 44 -18.34 -0.92 12.42
C SER A 44 -19.03 -2.19 12.92
N ALA A 45 -20.13 -2.04 13.65
CA ALA A 45 -20.90 -3.12 14.25
C ALA A 45 -22.35 -3.04 13.80
N LYS A 46 -22.81 -4.05 13.04
CA LYS A 46 -24.20 -4.13 12.57
C LYS A 46 -24.85 -5.39 13.08
N LYS A 47 -26.10 -5.27 13.53
CA LYS A 47 -26.92 -6.40 13.93
C LYS A 47 -27.93 -6.71 12.83
N ASP A 48 -27.91 -7.94 12.32
CA ASP A 48 -28.89 -8.37 11.33
C ASP A 48 -30.30 -8.50 11.95
N LYS A 49 -31.32 -8.66 11.08
CA LYS A 49 -32.71 -8.83 11.53
C LYS A 49 -32.96 -10.12 12.35
N LYS A 50 -32.01 -11.06 12.35
CA LYS A 50 -32.05 -12.32 13.10
C LYS A 50 -31.32 -12.20 14.45
N GLY A 51 -30.70 -11.05 14.74
CA GLY A 51 -29.97 -10.79 15.97
C GLY A 51 -28.48 -11.14 15.93
N SER A 52 -27.92 -11.52 14.78
CA SER A 52 -26.50 -11.83 14.62
C SER A 52 -25.69 -10.56 14.38
N TRP A 53 -24.54 -10.45 15.03
CA TRP A 53 -23.61 -9.33 14.80
C TRP A 53 -22.68 -9.61 13.63
N SER A 54 -22.43 -8.58 12.82
CA SER A 54 -21.34 -8.49 11.87
C SER A 54 -20.46 -7.29 12.19
N PHE A 55 -19.15 -7.51 12.14
CA PHE A 55 -18.16 -6.49 12.40
C PHE A 55 -17.32 -6.26 11.15
N THR A 56 -17.06 -4.99 10.83
CA THR A 56 -16.21 -4.62 9.69
C THR A 56 -15.06 -3.76 10.22
N PRO A 57 -13.80 -4.14 9.95
CA PRO A 57 -12.66 -3.33 10.37
C PRO A 57 -12.74 -1.94 9.70
N PRO A 58 -12.20 -0.89 10.36
CA PRO A 58 -12.06 0.40 9.71
C PRO A 58 -11.18 0.22 8.46
N SER A 59 -11.65 0.71 7.32
CA SER A 59 -10.88 0.67 6.07
C SER A 59 -9.90 1.84 6.07
N VAL A 60 -8.60 1.55 6.04
CA VAL A 60 -7.56 2.54 5.74
C VAL A 60 -7.45 2.60 4.22
N VAL A 61 -8.36 3.33 3.58
CA VAL A 61 -8.24 3.61 2.15
C VAL A 61 -7.31 4.81 2.02
N MET A 62 -6.15 4.63 1.40
CA MET A 62 -5.34 5.78 0.98
C MET A 62 -6.20 6.65 0.06
N THR A 63 -6.26 7.94 0.37
CA THR A 63 -6.93 8.91 -0.49
C THR A 63 -6.26 8.96 -1.85
N ASP A 64 -6.98 9.39 -2.89
CA ASP A 64 -6.41 9.57 -4.23
C ASP A 64 -5.20 10.53 -4.20
N GLU A 65 -5.19 11.50 -3.29
CA GLU A 65 -4.08 12.41 -3.04
C GLU A 65 -2.85 11.71 -2.45
N GLU A 66 -3.04 10.81 -1.48
CA GLU A 66 -1.95 10.01 -0.89
C GLU A 66 -1.37 9.02 -1.90
N ILE A 67 -2.22 8.43 -2.75
CA ILE A 67 -1.79 7.56 -3.86
C ILE A 67 -0.97 8.37 -4.86
N ALA A 68 -1.46 9.56 -5.25
CA ALA A 68 -0.75 10.43 -6.18
C ALA A 68 0.62 10.86 -5.64
N LEU A 69 0.70 11.21 -4.35
CA LEU A 69 1.96 11.57 -3.70
C LEU A 69 2.93 10.38 -3.67
N ALA A 70 2.44 9.19 -3.32
CA ALA A 70 3.23 7.96 -3.34
C ALA A 70 3.77 7.68 -4.74
N ASN A 71 2.94 7.83 -5.78
CA ASN A 71 3.37 7.63 -7.16
C ASN A 71 4.46 8.62 -7.57
N ILE A 72 4.32 9.91 -7.25
CA ILE A 72 5.38 10.90 -7.54
C ILE A 72 6.69 10.52 -6.83
N SER A 73 6.62 10.10 -5.57
CA SER A 73 7.80 9.65 -4.82
C SER A 73 8.47 8.44 -5.48
N THR A 74 7.68 7.44 -5.87
CA THR A 74 8.17 6.25 -6.58
C THR A 74 8.79 6.62 -7.92
N ALA A 75 8.11 7.46 -8.72
CA ALA A 75 8.61 7.89 -10.03
C ALA A 75 9.96 8.62 -9.93
N GLN A 76 10.18 9.40 -8.87
CA GLN A 76 11.46 10.07 -8.64
C GLN A 76 12.56 9.06 -8.29
N SER A 77 12.29 8.12 -7.39
CA SER A 77 13.23 7.06 -7.04
C SER A 77 13.63 6.24 -8.27
N GLU A 78 12.65 5.84 -9.07
CA GLU A 78 12.86 5.08 -10.31
C GLU A 78 13.66 5.88 -11.35
N TYR A 79 13.45 7.19 -11.43
CA TYR A 79 14.21 8.07 -12.33
C TYR A 79 15.70 8.11 -11.95
N ASP A 80 15.98 8.16 -10.66
CA ASP A 80 17.34 8.17 -10.12
C ASP A 80 18.02 6.80 -10.34
N VAL A 81 17.31 5.70 -10.10
CA VAL A 81 17.75 4.33 -10.42
C VAL A 81 18.06 4.17 -11.91
N ALA A 82 17.15 4.61 -12.79
CA ALA A 82 17.36 4.53 -14.23
C ALA A 82 18.58 5.35 -14.66
N THR A 83 18.80 6.52 -14.06
CA THR A 83 19.99 7.36 -14.33
C THR A 83 21.27 6.67 -13.89
N ALA A 84 21.31 6.07 -12.70
CA ALA A 84 22.47 5.33 -12.21
C ALA A 84 22.82 4.15 -13.12
N ASN A 85 21.82 3.36 -13.54
CA ASN A 85 22.00 2.23 -14.46
C ASN A 85 22.55 2.69 -15.82
N ILE A 86 22.00 3.76 -16.40
CA ILE A 86 22.52 4.30 -17.67
C ILE A 86 23.99 4.71 -17.55
N ASN A 87 24.39 5.35 -16.44
CA ASN A 87 25.76 5.77 -16.23
C ASN A 87 26.71 4.56 -16.09
N ALA A 88 26.32 3.55 -15.32
CA ALA A 88 27.11 2.32 -15.16
C ALA A 88 27.29 1.57 -16.50
N LEU A 89 26.21 1.42 -17.27
CA LEU A 89 26.25 0.76 -18.58
C LEU A 89 27.10 1.53 -19.61
N ARG A 90 27.06 2.87 -19.58
CA ARG A 90 27.92 3.70 -20.43
C ARG A 90 29.38 3.53 -20.08
N GLN A 91 29.70 3.43 -18.80
CA GLN A 91 31.07 3.18 -18.35
C GLN A 91 31.59 1.83 -18.88
N ILE A 92 30.77 0.78 -18.86
CA ILE A 92 31.12 -0.53 -19.48
C ILE A 92 31.48 -0.37 -20.96
N VAL A 93 30.69 0.40 -21.72
CA VAL A 93 30.97 0.66 -23.14
C VAL A 93 32.25 1.47 -23.33
N GLU A 94 32.51 2.45 -22.48
CA GLU A 94 33.71 3.30 -22.53
C GLU A 94 34.98 2.53 -22.18
N ASP A 95 34.92 1.68 -21.15
CA ASP A 95 36.04 0.84 -20.69
C ASP A 95 36.28 -0.35 -21.63
N GLY A 96 35.27 -0.71 -22.45
CA GLY A 96 35.31 -1.89 -23.32
C GLY A 96 35.31 -3.21 -22.55
N ASP A 97 34.90 -3.18 -21.28
CA ASP A 97 34.95 -4.31 -20.35
C ASP A 97 33.58 -4.97 -20.26
N TYR A 98 33.26 -5.75 -21.30
CA TYR A 98 31.92 -6.31 -21.47
C TYR A 98 31.64 -7.57 -20.64
N GLU A 99 32.60 -8.05 -19.82
CA GLU A 99 32.53 -9.31 -19.05
C GLU A 99 31.83 -10.45 -19.84
N ASP A 100 30.61 -10.82 -19.44
CA ASP A 100 29.79 -11.89 -20.01
C ASP A 100 28.70 -11.40 -20.99
N SER A 101 28.69 -10.11 -21.32
CA SER A 101 27.76 -9.47 -22.25
C SER A 101 28.45 -9.03 -23.54
N SER A 102 27.66 -8.69 -24.56
CA SER A 102 28.13 -8.03 -25.77
C SER A 102 27.90 -6.53 -25.74
N GLU A 103 28.69 -5.78 -26.50
CA GLU A 103 28.48 -4.34 -26.71
C GLU A 103 27.07 -4.01 -27.21
N GLU A 104 26.50 -4.88 -28.05
CA GLU A 104 25.15 -4.73 -28.57
C GLU A 104 24.09 -4.90 -27.47
N GLU A 105 24.23 -5.89 -26.59
CA GLU A 105 23.34 -6.10 -25.44
C GLU A 105 23.39 -4.93 -24.47
N ILE A 106 24.59 -4.43 -24.14
CA ILE A 106 24.74 -3.27 -23.26
C ILE A 106 24.11 -2.02 -23.89
N LYS A 107 24.27 -1.80 -25.20
CA LYS A 107 23.61 -0.68 -25.90
C LYS A 107 22.09 -0.81 -25.92
N ASN A 108 21.57 -2.02 -26.07
CA ASN A 108 20.13 -2.28 -25.99
C ASN A 108 19.60 -1.95 -24.59
N LEU A 109 20.28 -2.39 -23.53
CA LEU A 109 19.93 -2.04 -22.15
C LEU A 109 19.97 -0.53 -21.90
N ILE A 110 20.98 0.19 -22.43
CA ILE A 110 21.04 1.66 -22.34
C ILE A 110 19.79 2.30 -22.98
N ASN A 111 19.35 1.79 -24.13
CA ASN A 111 18.18 2.31 -24.84
C ASN A 111 16.87 2.05 -24.08
N GLU A 112 16.73 0.86 -23.47
CA GLU A 112 15.58 0.51 -22.64
C GLU A 112 15.49 1.41 -21.40
N TRP A 113 16.58 1.52 -20.64
CA TRP A 113 16.64 2.41 -19.47
C TRP A 113 16.42 3.87 -19.86
N THR A 114 16.93 4.31 -21.02
CA THR A 114 16.71 5.67 -21.53
C THR A 114 15.24 5.92 -21.83
N SER A 115 14.56 4.96 -22.47
CA SER A 115 13.13 5.05 -22.78
C SER A 115 12.29 5.10 -21.50
N TYR A 116 12.59 4.25 -20.52
CA TYR A 116 11.94 4.25 -19.21
C TYR A 116 12.14 5.58 -18.48
N ARG A 117 13.38 6.08 -18.41
CA ARG A 117 13.70 7.39 -17.80
C ARG A 117 12.97 8.55 -18.49
N ILE A 118 12.79 8.51 -19.81
CA ILE A 118 12.04 9.54 -20.55
C ILE A 118 10.55 9.50 -20.18
N ALA A 119 9.97 8.30 -20.02
CA ALA A 119 8.59 8.14 -19.58
C ALA A 119 8.40 8.68 -18.15
N LEU A 120 9.29 8.32 -17.22
CA LEU A 120 9.29 8.84 -15.84
C LEU A 120 9.43 10.36 -15.79
N ARG A 121 10.35 10.94 -16.58
CA ARG A 121 10.51 12.40 -16.66
C ARG A 121 9.24 13.09 -17.16
N SER A 122 8.55 12.47 -18.12
CA SER A 122 7.30 13.00 -18.66
C SER A 122 6.18 12.92 -17.63
N TYR A 123 6.13 11.83 -16.85
CA TYR A 123 5.23 11.64 -15.72
C TYR A 123 5.46 12.68 -14.63
N LEU A 124 6.70 12.82 -14.15
CA LEU A 124 7.09 13.80 -13.12
C LEU A 124 6.81 15.24 -13.56
N LYS A 125 6.94 15.57 -14.85
CA LYS A 125 6.63 16.90 -15.39
C LYS A 125 5.14 17.23 -15.30
N ALA A 126 4.24 16.23 -15.34
CA ALA A 126 2.82 16.45 -15.13
C ALA A 126 2.50 16.80 -13.67
N ALA A 127 3.33 16.31 -12.73
CA ALA A 127 3.23 16.55 -11.28
C ALA A 127 1.85 16.24 -10.66
N ASP A 128 1.04 15.40 -11.32
CA ASP A 128 -0.31 15.06 -10.90
C ASP A 128 -0.39 13.76 -10.09
N GLY A 129 0.53 12.81 -10.32
CA GLY A 129 0.62 11.52 -9.62
C GLY A 129 -0.58 10.59 -9.83
N SER A 130 -1.63 11.06 -10.50
CA SER A 130 -2.92 10.38 -10.62
C SER A 130 -2.95 9.32 -11.72
N LYS A 131 -1.99 9.38 -12.65
CA LYS A 131 -1.84 8.39 -13.72
C LYS A 131 -1.07 7.18 -13.23
N GLU A 132 -1.25 6.05 -13.92
CA GLU A 132 -0.47 4.85 -13.70
C GLU A 132 1.03 5.13 -13.89
N LEU A 133 1.83 4.58 -12.98
CA LEU A 133 3.28 4.70 -13.05
C LEU A 133 3.82 4.04 -14.34
N PRO A 134 4.76 4.68 -15.03
CA PRO A 134 5.51 4.03 -16.10
C PRO A 134 6.15 2.74 -15.56
N ARG A 135 6.11 1.67 -16.36
CA ARG A 135 6.74 0.38 -16.04
C ARG A 135 7.98 0.17 -16.89
N LYS A 136 8.96 -0.57 -16.38
CA LYS A 136 10.08 -1.04 -17.19
C LYS A 136 9.56 -2.10 -18.18
N ALA A 137 10.20 -2.23 -19.33
CA ALA A 137 9.80 -3.21 -20.34
C ALA A 137 9.78 -4.66 -19.80
N GLU A 138 10.65 -4.98 -18.84
CA GLU A 138 10.76 -6.29 -18.19
C GLU A 138 9.62 -6.59 -17.18
N ASP A 139 8.85 -5.58 -16.76
CA ASP A 139 7.76 -5.73 -15.77
C ASP A 139 6.39 -6.04 -16.41
N ASN A 140 6.35 -6.24 -17.74
CA ASN A 140 5.12 -6.49 -18.51
C ASN A 140 4.78 -7.99 -18.68
N ASN A 141 5.29 -8.86 -17.80
CA ASN A 141 5.10 -10.31 -17.89
C ASN A 141 4.01 -10.83 -16.94
#